data_AF-A0A0G2GBW5-F1
#
_entry.id   AF-A0A0G2GBW5-F1
#
_cell.length_a   1.000
_cell.length_b   1.000
_cell.length_c   1.000
_cell.angle_alpha   90.00
_cell.angle_beta   90.00
_cell.angle_gamma   90.00
#
_symmetry.space_group_name_H-M   'P 1'
#
loop_
_entity.id
_entity.type
_entity.pdbx_description
1 polymer ?
#
loop_
_entity_poly.entity_id
_entity_poly.type
_entity_poly.pdbx_seq_one_letter_code
_entity_poly.pdbx_strand_id
1 'polypeptide(L)'
;MAFQLPKGDPDKSLEVLGELPDDIPEKETLLIEQRLRRIYGRVSQLPRKRPEVPVTNKHPDDPRIFSAVRELDICWSFGIEPLATQIYINARGHRNKVNAEKRAANEKVPDPKSDPHRHILDDFEKDNSKLVSWHIASVDRRVITALIRGDIAVQEHNDPEFAGLIYDNHRLQFRPGTYINVVARRQRVDGQEQPYVGRGLSYNEWSETFDSFKDYLKFDNDATTQSNAWAQKVDQMYPLWTLENQQLQHHRDERRYCKNSSQETQLREFIEIGEKVWLRPLKAIWLQDPKDPHLDIPYARCPIESGWAIYVADRGHGHVTQKATNYLLGLFLAILKALWGERFEMKQYQIFKVIAPLQAPIAECLVSELTRCYWYQRGLNPDLAGWCKFLQMWRTETWPSTYARPSILVVKQHSLALTSIKKIRVLDVTTV
;
A
#
# COMPACT_ATOMS: atom_id res chain seq x y z
N MET A 1 -5.75 -16.82 -50.65
CA MET A 1 -5.21 -15.44 -50.56
C MET A 1 -4.79 -15.19 -49.13
N ALA A 2 -3.49 -15.13 -48.85
CA ALA A 2 -2.95 -14.84 -47.53
C ALA A 2 -2.73 -13.32 -47.41
N PHE A 3 -3.32 -12.68 -46.41
CA PHE A 3 -3.07 -11.27 -46.11
C PHE A 3 -1.79 -11.15 -45.26
N GLN A 4 -0.74 -10.58 -45.86
CA GLN A 4 0.45 -10.12 -45.14
C GLN A 4 0.09 -8.82 -44.40
N LEU A 5 0.30 -8.80 -43.08
CA LEU A 5 0.34 -7.57 -42.30
C LEU A 5 1.71 -6.89 -42.49
N PRO A 6 1.76 -5.55 -42.54
CA PRO A 6 2.99 -4.82 -42.83
C PRO A 6 4.00 -4.96 -41.69
N LYS A 7 5.27 -5.17 -42.05
CA LYS A 7 6.41 -5.10 -41.12
C LYS A 7 6.55 -3.64 -40.66
N GLY A 8 6.07 -3.35 -39.46
CA GLY A 8 6.36 -2.10 -38.75
C GLY A 8 7.82 -2.09 -38.30
N ASP A 9 8.49 -0.99 -38.58
CA ASP A 9 9.86 -0.68 -38.18
C ASP A 9 9.96 -0.55 -36.64
N PRO A 10 10.76 -1.38 -35.95
CA PRO A 10 10.85 -1.37 -34.48
C PRO A 10 11.45 -0.08 -33.90
N ASP A 11 12.05 0.78 -34.73
CA ASP A 11 12.65 2.04 -34.27
C ASP A 11 11.66 3.21 -34.12
N LYS A 12 10.39 3.06 -34.53
CA LYS A 12 9.37 4.13 -34.40
C LYS A 12 8.49 4.08 -33.15
N SER A 13 8.65 3.07 -32.30
CA SER A 13 7.87 2.95 -31.04
C SER A 13 8.44 3.73 -29.84
N LEU A 14 9.49 4.54 -30.04
CA LEU A 14 10.18 5.24 -28.96
C LEU A 14 9.77 6.73 -28.79
N GLU A 15 8.88 7.27 -29.60
CA GLU A 15 8.47 8.69 -29.49
C GLU A 15 7.45 9.00 -28.36
N VAL A 16 7.21 8.10 -27.40
CA VAL A 16 6.34 8.36 -26.23
C VAL A 16 7.05 8.07 -24.91
N LEU A 17 8.33 8.43 -24.83
CA LEU A 17 9.00 8.66 -23.55
C LEU A 17 9.44 10.12 -23.57
N GLY A 18 8.78 10.95 -22.74
CA GLY A 18 9.10 12.36 -22.63
C GLY A 18 10.59 12.58 -22.34
N GLU A 19 11.11 13.70 -22.83
CA GLU A 19 12.51 14.11 -22.66
C GLU A 19 12.95 13.93 -21.20
N LEU A 20 14.00 13.12 -21.00
CA LEU A 20 14.64 12.93 -19.71
C LEU A 20 15.38 14.23 -19.31
N PRO A 21 15.36 14.65 -18.03
CA PRO A 21 16.05 15.86 -17.60
C PRO A 21 17.57 15.78 -17.79
N ASP A 22 18.19 16.90 -18.14
CA ASP A 22 19.61 17.08 -18.52
C ASP A 22 20.66 16.73 -17.43
N ASP A 23 20.24 16.26 -16.25
CA ASP A 23 21.10 16.15 -15.06
C ASP A 23 21.51 14.71 -14.71
N ILE A 24 21.41 13.75 -15.63
CA ILE A 24 21.85 12.37 -15.36
C ILE A 24 23.26 12.17 -15.92
N PRO A 25 24.23 11.66 -15.13
CA PRO A 25 25.49 11.18 -15.69
C PRO A 25 25.20 10.11 -16.73
N GLU A 26 25.51 10.40 -18.00
CA GLU A 26 25.19 9.62 -19.20
C GLU A 26 25.47 8.10 -19.05
N LYS A 27 26.47 7.75 -18.25
CA LYS A 27 26.84 6.37 -17.91
C LYS A 27 25.79 5.59 -17.09
N GLU A 28 25.06 6.23 -16.18
CA GLU A 28 24.06 5.55 -15.35
C GLU A 28 22.76 5.29 -16.12
N THR A 29 22.31 6.24 -16.95
CA THR A 29 21.17 6.05 -17.86
C THR A 29 21.44 4.89 -18.82
N LEU A 30 22.64 4.86 -19.42
CA LEU A 30 23.04 3.81 -20.35
C LEU A 30 23.07 2.42 -19.68
N LEU A 31 23.50 2.34 -18.41
CA LEU A 31 23.57 1.08 -17.66
C LEU A 31 22.17 0.54 -17.32
N ILE A 32 21.25 1.44 -16.95
CA ILE A 32 19.85 1.10 -16.65
C ILE A 32 19.14 0.66 -17.94
N GLU A 33 19.30 1.40 -19.03
CA GLU A 33 18.73 1.04 -20.34
C GLU A 33 19.27 -0.30 -20.86
N GLN A 34 20.58 -0.55 -20.73
CA GLN A 34 21.18 -1.82 -21.14
C GLN A 34 20.67 -3.00 -20.29
N ARG A 35 20.42 -2.80 -18.99
CA ARG A 35 19.81 -3.82 -18.12
C ARG A 35 18.36 -4.08 -18.51
N LEU A 36 17.57 -3.03 -18.76
CA LEU A 36 16.19 -3.16 -19.22
C LEU A 36 16.12 -3.85 -20.60
N ARG A 37 16.97 -3.46 -21.57
CA ARG A 37 17.05 -4.13 -22.89
C ARG A 37 17.44 -5.60 -22.78
N ARG A 38 18.33 -6.00 -21.85
CA ARG A 38 18.63 -7.42 -21.59
C ARG A 38 17.46 -8.19 -21.00
N ILE A 39 16.70 -7.57 -20.10
CA ILE A 39 15.53 -8.18 -19.47
C ILE A 39 14.41 -8.31 -20.50
N TYR A 40 14.01 -7.22 -21.15
CA TYR A 40 12.93 -7.21 -22.15
C TYR A 40 13.28 -7.98 -23.43
N GLY A 41 14.54 -7.97 -23.88
CA GLY A 41 15.00 -8.71 -25.05
C GLY A 41 15.06 -10.23 -24.86
N ARG A 42 15.23 -10.71 -23.62
CA ARG A 42 15.10 -12.15 -23.29
C ARG A 42 13.64 -12.57 -23.08
N VAL A 43 12.77 -11.64 -22.70
CA VAL A 43 11.34 -11.89 -22.39
C VAL A 43 10.50 -12.08 -23.66
N SER A 44 10.88 -11.50 -24.80
CA SER A 44 10.13 -11.62 -26.06
C SER A 44 10.26 -12.98 -26.77
N GLN A 45 11.16 -13.86 -26.31
CA GLN A 45 11.46 -15.15 -26.96
C GLN A 45 10.83 -16.37 -26.28
N LEU A 46 10.11 -16.22 -25.17
CA LEU A 46 9.45 -17.34 -24.49
C LEU A 46 8.01 -17.53 -25.02
N PRO A 47 7.64 -18.70 -25.57
CA PRO A 47 6.27 -18.96 -25.99
C PRO A 47 5.38 -19.09 -24.74
N ARG A 48 4.53 -18.10 -24.49
CA ARG A 48 3.56 -18.12 -23.38
C ARG A 48 2.18 -18.54 -23.89
N LYS A 49 1.74 -19.75 -23.58
CA LYS A 49 0.30 -20.02 -23.44
C LYS A 49 -0.17 -19.34 -22.15
N ARG A 50 -1.05 -18.34 -22.26
CA ARG A 50 -1.75 -17.78 -21.10
C ARG A 50 -2.58 -18.90 -20.45
N PRO A 51 -2.57 -19.06 -19.11
CA PRO A 51 -3.57 -19.87 -18.45
C PRO A 51 -4.97 -19.31 -18.79
N GLU A 52 -5.83 -20.14 -19.34
CA GLU A 52 -7.23 -19.77 -19.60
C GLU A 52 -7.95 -19.76 -18.25
N VAL A 53 -8.20 -18.56 -17.72
CA VAL A 53 -9.07 -18.35 -16.57
C VAL A 53 -10.53 -18.43 -17.06
N PRO A 54 -11.42 -19.19 -16.40
CA PRO A 54 -12.82 -19.31 -16.79
C PRO A 54 -13.51 -17.96 -16.95
N VAL A 55 -14.20 -17.79 -18.08
CA VAL A 55 -14.69 -16.51 -18.61
C VAL A 55 -15.97 -15.99 -17.89
N THR A 56 -16.50 -16.70 -16.89
CA THR A 56 -17.82 -16.42 -16.29
C THR A 56 -17.82 -15.53 -15.04
N ASN A 57 -16.67 -15.00 -14.60
CA ASN A 57 -16.56 -14.11 -13.42
C ASN A 57 -16.09 -12.68 -13.74
N LYS A 58 -16.19 -12.26 -15.01
CA LYS A 58 -15.75 -10.92 -15.42
C LYS A 58 -16.81 -9.89 -15.03
N HIS A 59 -16.58 -9.21 -13.90
CA HIS A 59 -17.00 -7.81 -13.76
C HIS A 59 -16.53 -7.07 -15.02
N PRO A 60 -17.33 -6.20 -15.65
CA PRO A 60 -16.87 -5.43 -16.80
C PRO A 60 -15.52 -4.80 -16.44
N ASP A 61 -14.53 -5.11 -17.27
CA ASP A 61 -13.11 -4.89 -17.05
C ASP A 61 -12.81 -3.53 -16.40
N ASP A 62 -11.99 -3.43 -15.35
CA ASP A 62 -11.45 -2.14 -14.93
C ASP A 62 -10.15 -1.84 -15.71
N PRO A 63 -10.13 -0.85 -16.63
CA PRO A 63 -8.90 -0.51 -17.35
C PRO A 63 -7.85 0.15 -16.45
N ARG A 64 -8.21 0.53 -15.21
CA ARG A 64 -7.38 1.29 -14.28
C ARG A 64 -7.26 0.64 -12.89
N ILE A 65 -6.95 -0.67 -12.87
CA ILE A 65 -5.74 -1.07 -12.12
C ILE A 65 -4.64 -0.15 -12.68
N PHE A 66 -4.17 0.84 -11.91
CA PHE A 66 -3.26 1.89 -12.43
C PHE A 66 -2.11 1.24 -13.20
N SER A 67 -1.51 1.97 -14.16
CA SER A 67 -0.22 1.60 -14.76
C SER A 67 0.71 1.03 -13.69
N ALA A 68 0.80 1.70 -12.54
CA ALA A 68 1.57 1.29 -11.38
C ALA A 68 1.15 -0.03 -10.68
N VAL A 69 -0.15 -0.36 -10.54
CA VAL A 69 -0.59 -1.64 -9.94
C VAL A 69 -0.46 -2.78 -10.97
N ARG A 70 -0.72 -2.48 -12.23
CA ARG A 70 -0.54 -3.40 -13.35
C ARG A 70 0.95 -3.67 -13.58
N GLU A 71 1.80 -2.66 -13.44
CA GLU A 71 3.26 -2.76 -13.47
C GLU A 71 3.76 -3.66 -12.35
N LEU A 72 3.27 -3.48 -11.11
CA LEU A 72 3.63 -4.38 -10.02
C LEU A 72 3.18 -5.82 -10.28
N ASP A 73 1.96 -6.04 -10.78
CA ASP A 73 1.45 -7.38 -11.13
C ASP A 73 2.27 -8.01 -12.29
N ILE A 74 2.62 -7.21 -13.30
CA ILE A 74 3.50 -7.62 -14.42
C ILE A 74 4.88 -7.97 -13.89
N CYS A 75 5.54 -7.11 -13.13
CA CYS A 75 6.86 -7.37 -12.55
C CYS A 75 6.82 -8.60 -11.65
N TRP A 76 5.78 -8.74 -10.83
CA TRP A 76 5.59 -9.91 -10.00
C TRP A 76 5.42 -11.20 -10.81
N SER A 77 4.77 -11.15 -11.97
CA SER A 77 4.70 -12.28 -12.91
C SER A 77 6.07 -12.74 -13.42
N PHE A 78 7.10 -11.89 -13.32
CA PHE A 78 8.49 -12.19 -13.67
C PHE A 78 9.36 -12.57 -12.46
N GLY A 79 8.85 -12.44 -11.23
CA GLY A 79 9.51 -12.91 -10.00
C GLY A 79 9.83 -11.81 -8.98
N ILE A 80 10.61 -12.18 -7.97
CA ILE A 80 10.96 -11.32 -6.82
C ILE A 80 11.82 -10.12 -7.25
N GLU A 81 12.91 -10.37 -7.98
CA GLU A 81 13.87 -9.32 -8.37
C GLU A 81 13.25 -8.22 -9.26
N PRO A 82 12.41 -8.52 -10.28
CA PRO A 82 11.72 -7.48 -11.03
C PRO A 82 10.74 -6.67 -10.18
N LEU A 83 10.01 -7.31 -9.26
CA LEU A 83 9.09 -6.61 -8.35
C LEU A 83 9.86 -5.67 -7.42
N ALA A 84 10.93 -6.17 -6.80
CA ALA A 84 11.80 -5.37 -5.96
C ALA A 84 12.34 -4.15 -6.74
N THR A 85 12.87 -4.37 -7.95
CA THR A 85 13.39 -3.31 -8.82
C THR A 85 12.33 -2.24 -9.14
N GLN A 86 11.10 -2.65 -9.43
CA GLN A 86 10.02 -1.70 -9.70
C GLN A 86 9.68 -0.86 -8.47
N ILE A 87 9.73 -1.45 -7.28
CA ILE A 87 9.49 -0.73 -6.02
C ILE A 87 10.58 0.33 -5.80
N TYR A 88 11.85 0.00 -6.07
CA TYR A 88 12.94 0.98 -6.06
C TYR A 88 12.72 2.12 -7.05
N ILE A 89 12.32 1.81 -8.29
CA ILE A 89 12.05 2.82 -9.32
C ILE A 89 10.96 3.78 -8.86
N ASN A 90 9.86 3.25 -8.29
CA ASN A 90 8.76 4.06 -7.76
C ASN A 90 9.24 4.98 -6.62
N ALA A 91 9.98 4.43 -5.66
CA ALA A 91 10.56 5.17 -4.55
C ALA A 91 11.47 6.32 -5.03
N ARG A 92 12.37 6.03 -5.98
CA ARG A 92 13.30 7.02 -6.55
C ARG A 92 12.56 8.09 -7.35
N GLY A 93 11.55 7.69 -8.13
CA GLY A 93 10.70 8.60 -8.89
C GLY A 93 9.95 9.57 -7.98
N HIS A 94 9.40 9.08 -6.87
CA HIS A 94 8.74 9.93 -5.87
C HIS A 94 9.71 10.96 -5.26
N ARG A 95 10.87 10.51 -4.78
CA ARG A 95 11.94 11.40 -4.26
C ARG A 95 12.29 12.49 -5.27
N ASN A 96 12.51 12.12 -6.53
CA ASN A 96 12.88 13.06 -7.58
C ASN A 96 11.78 14.10 -7.85
N LYS A 97 10.52 13.66 -7.88
CA LYS A 97 9.36 14.54 -8.06
C LYS A 97 9.26 15.56 -6.92
N VAL A 98 9.33 15.10 -5.66
CA VAL A 98 9.28 15.97 -4.48
C VAL A 98 10.43 16.99 -4.52
N ASN A 99 11.64 16.55 -4.85
CA ASN A 99 12.80 17.45 -4.98
C ASN A 99 12.60 18.49 -6.08
N ALA A 100 12.03 18.10 -7.22
CA ALA A 100 11.75 19.01 -8.33
C ALA A 100 10.68 20.06 -7.96
N GLU A 101 9.59 19.63 -7.32
CA GLU A 101 8.52 20.53 -6.84
C GLU A 101 9.05 21.55 -5.83
N LYS A 102 9.88 21.10 -4.87
CA LYS A 102 10.51 21.99 -3.88
C LYS A 102 11.46 23.00 -4.54
N ARG A 103 12.28 22.56 -5.50
CA ARG A 103 13.13 23.47 -6.28
C ARG A 103 12.31 24.50 -7.06
N ALA A 104 11.24 24.07 -7.74
CA ALA A 104 10.36 24.95 -8.49
C ALA A 104 9.66 25.99 -7.59
N ALA A 105 9.33 25.61 -6.35
CA ALA A 105 8.77 26.52 -5.35
C ALA A 105 9.81 27.41 -4.65
N ASN A 106 11.10 27.36 -5.03
CA ASN A 106 12.22 27.98 -4.32
C ASN A 106 12.31 27.58 -2.83
N GLU A 107 11.80 26.40 -2.49
CA GLU A 107 11.87 25.84 -1.16
C GLU A 107 13.14 25.00 -1.00
N LYS A 108 13.61 24.88 0.26
CA LYS A 108 14.74 24.02 0.58
C LYS A 108 14.36 22.56 0.30
N VAL A 109 15.16 21.90 -0.54
CA VAL A 109 15.03 20.45 -0.77
C VAL A 109 15.22 19.73 0.57
N PRO A 110 14.33 18.78 0.92
CA PRO A 110 14.44 18.00 2.16
C PRO A 110 15.81 17.33 2.28
N ASP A 111 16.34 17.23 3.50
CA ASP A 111 17.53 16.41 3.76
C ASP A 111 17.23 14.98 3.28
N PRO A 112 18.09 14.34 2.48
CA PRO A 112 17.94 12.93 2.10
C PRO A 112 17.67 12.00 3.29
N LYS A 113 18.13 12.36 4.50
CA LYS A 113 17.86 11.62 5.74
C LYS A 113 16.41 11.67 6.20
N SER A 114 15.64 12.66 5.73
CA SER A 114 14.22 12.87 6.03
C SER A 114 13.27 12.25 4.98
N ASP A 115 13.83 11.67 3.91
CA ASP A 115 13.07 11.00 2.86
C ASP A 115 12.40 9.72 3.40
N PRO A 116 11.06 9.60 3.30
CA PRO A 116 10.31 8.43 3.77
C PRO A 116 10.71 7.14 3.06
N HIS A 117 11.16 7.21 1.80
CA HIS A 117 11.58 6.05 1.02
C HIS A 117 13.07 5.74 1.15
N ARG A 118 13.82 6.53 1.93
CA ARG A 118 15.28 6.38 2.09
C ARG A 118 15.69 4.94 2.36
N HIS A 119 14.98 4.22 3.21
CA HIS A 119 15.38 2.88 3.63
C HIS A 119 15.31 1.86 2.48
N ILE A 120 14.32 1.98 1.58
CA ILE A 120 14.28 1.18 0.34
C ILE A 120 15.43 1.59 -0.57
N LEU A 121 15.67 2.90 -0.72
CA LEU A 121 16.73 3.40 -1.60
C LEU A 121 18.11 2.96 -1.09
N ASP A 122 18.37 3.06 0.21
CA ASP A 122 19.60 2.60 0.86
C ASP A 122 19.78 1.08 0.70
N ASP A 123 18.73 0.26 0.89
CA ASP A 123 18.81 -1.21 0.69
C ASP A 123 19.16 -1.57 -0.76
N PHE A 124 18.62 -0.83 -1.74
CA PHE A 124 18.96 -1.02 -3.16
C PHE A 124 20.38 -0.56 -3.50
N GLU A 125 20.73 0.66 -3.12
CA GLU A 125 21.99 1.31 -3.52
C GLU A 125 23.20 0.71 -2.80
N LYS A 126 23.03 0.20 -1.57
CA LYS A 126 24.13 -0.35 -0.76
C LYS A 126 24.16 -1.87 -0.73
N ASP A 127 22.98 -2.50 -0.71
CA ASP A 127 22.85 -3.93 -0.44
C ASP A 127 22.18 -4.72 -1.56
N ASN A 128 21.92 -4.10 -2.72
CA ASN A 128 21.27 -4.71 -3.88
C ASN A 128 19.94 -5.38 -3.50
N SER A 129 19.11 -4.66 -2.74
CA SER A 129 17.72 -5.03 -2.41
C SER A 129 17.53 -6.28 -1.55
N LYS A 130 18.56 -6.71 -0.82
CA LYS A 130 18.51 -7.95 -0.03
C LYS A 130 17.34 -7.99 0.94
N LEU A 131 17.05 -6.90 1.65
CA LEU A 131 15.97 -6.89 2.65
C LEU A 131 14.60 -6.83 1.98
N VAL A 132 14.45 -6.04 0.91
CA VAL A 132 13.21 -6.03 0.11
C VAL A 132 12.92 -7.41 -0.48
N SER A 133 13.89 -8.03 -1.17
CA SER A 133 13.75 -9.36 -1.75
C SER A 133 13.47 -10.42 -0.67
N TRP A 134 14.11 -10.33 0.49
CA TRP A 134 13.85 -11.23 1.62
C TRP A 134 12.39 -11.16 2.08
N HIS A 135 11.85 -9.95 2.27
CA HIS A 135 10.46 -9.78 2.68
C HIS A 135 9.48 -10.33 1.63
N ILE A 136 9.70 -10.03 0.35
CA ILE A 136 8.85 -10.58 -0.74
C ILE A 136 8.92 -12.12 -0.75
N ALA A 137 10.10 -12.70 -0.59
CA ALA A 137 10.30 -14.16 -0.56
C ALA A 137 9.72 -14.83 0.68
N SER A 138 9.52 -14.08 1.78
CA SER A 138 9.05 -14.61 3.06
C SER A 138 7.54 -14.86 3.12
N VAL A 139 6.80 -14.44 2.09
CA VAL A 139 5.33 -14.51 2.04
C VAL A 139 4.89 -15.32 0.81
N ASP A 140 3.79 -16.06 0.96
CA ASP A 140 3.23 -16.84 -0.15
C ASP A 140 2.85 -15.94 -1.34
N ARG A 141 3.09 -16.46 -2.56
CA ARG A 141 2.85 -15.72 -3.79
C ARG A 141 1.40 -15.28 -3.97
N ARG A 142 0.44 -16.08 -3.50
CA ARG A 142 -0.98 -15.73 -3.56
C ARG A 142 -1.25 -14.48 -2.72
N VAL A 143 -0.62 -14.36 -1.55
CA VAL A 143 -0.80 -13.20 -0.66
C VAL A 143 -0.24 -11.93 -1.30
N ILE A 144 0.97 -11.96 -1.89
CA ILE A 144 1.53 -10.80 -2.64
C ILE A 144 0.59 -10.37 -3.77
N THR A 145 0.06 -11.33 -4.53
CA THR A 145 -0.91 -11.07 -5.60
C THR A 145 -2.16 -10.39 -5.05
N ALA A 146 -2.69 -10.88 -3.93
CA ALA A 146 -3.88 -10.34 -3.30
C ALA A 146 -3.66 -8.94 -2.71
N LEU A 147 -2.46 -8.63 -2.21
CA LEU A 147 -2.08 -7.28 -1.76
C LEU A 147 -2.06 -6.28 -2.92
N ILE A 148 -1.45 -6.66 -4.04
CA ILE A 148 -1.37 -5.82 -5.24
C ILE A 148 -2.79 -5.52 -5.77
N ARG A 149 -3.64 -6.55 -5.85
CA ARG A 149 -5.04 -6.42 -6.30
C ARG A 149 -5.92 -5.71 -5.28
N GLY A 150 -5.61 -5.85 -4.00
CA GLY A 150 -6.36 -5.33 -2.87
C GLY A 150 -7.64 -6.13 -2.60
N ASP A 151 -7.64 -7.43 -2.90
CA ASP A 151 -8.77 -8.35 -2.74
C ASP A 151 -8.52 -9.42 -1.66
N ILE A 152 -7.56 -9.18 -0.76
CA ILE A 152 -7.15 -10.13 0.29
C ILE A 152 -8.33 -10.66 1.14
N ALA A 153 -9.30 -9.82 1.49
CA ALA A 153 -10.47 -10.22 2.27
C ALA A 153 -11.45 -11.09 1.47
N VAL A 154 -11.50 -10.92 0.14
CA VAL A 154 -12.27 -11.78 -0.76
C VAL A 154 -11.62 -13.16 -0.86
N GLN A 155 -10.29 -13.19 -1.00
CA GLN A 155 -9.53 -14.44 -1.08
C GLN A 155 -9.60 -15.22 0.24
N GLU A 156 -9.45 -14.54 1.39
CA GLU A 156 -9.64 -15.14 2.72
C GLU A 156 -11.01 -15.81 2.85
N HIS A 157 -12.08 -15.16 2.37
CA HIS A 157 -13.43 -15.72 2.49
C HIS A 157 -13.69 -16.91 1.55
N ASN A 158 -13.18 -16.84 0.32
CA ASN A 158 -13.53 -17.81 -0.74
C ASN A 158 -12.57 -19.00 -0.85
N ASP A 159 -11.35 -18.88 -0.35
CA ASP A 159 -10.31 -19.91 -0.44
C ASP A 159 -9.82 -20.29 0.97
N PRO A 160 -10.28 -21.43 1.53
CA PRO A 160 -9.83 -21.90 2.84
C PRO A 160 -8.32 -22.16 2.94
N GLU A 161 -7.67 -22.53 1.83
CA GLU A 161 -6.23 -22.72 1.80
C GLU A 161 -5.51 -21.36 1.89
N PHE A 162 -6.00 -20.36 1.16
CA PHE A 162 -5.53 -18.98 1.27
C PHE A 162 -5.73 -18.44 2.70
N ALA A 163 -6.89 -18.70 3.30
CA ALA A 163 -7.15 -18.34 4.68
C ALA A 163 -6.10 -18.97 5.62
N GLY A 164 -5.73 -20.23 5.41
CA GLY A 164 -4.62 -20.88 6.13
C GLY A 164 -3.29 -20.13 5.99
N LEU A 165 -2.92 -19.70 4.78
CA LEU A 165 -1.68 -18.93 4.54
C LEU A 165 -1.64 -17.60 5.29
N ILE A 166 -2.80 -16.94 5.39
CA ILE A 166 -2.99 -15.78 6.24
C ILE A 166 -2.81 -16.21 7.69
N TYR A 167 -3.65 -17.10 8.19
CA TYR A 167 -3.71 -17.45 9.62
C TYR A 167 -2.40 -18.03 10.19
N ASP A 168 -1.62 -18.76 9.39
CA ASP A 168 -0.33 -19.32 9.82
C ASP A 168 0.76 -18.25 10.03
N ASN A 169 0.63 -17.11 9.37
CA ASN A 169 1.38 -15.90 9.76
C ASN A 169 0.73 -15.22 10.98
N HIS A 170 -0.60 -15.26 11.09
CA HIS A 170 -1.41 -14.51 12.05
C HIS A 170 -1.58 -15.21 13.42
N ARG A 171 -0.51 -15.79 13.97
CA ARG A 171 -0.39 -15.95 15.42
C ARG A 171 0.06 -14.60 16.02
N LEU A 172 -0.89 -13.65 16.07
CA LEU A 172 -0.70 -12.18 16.18
C LEU A 172 -0.46 -11.60 17.57
N GLN A 173 -0.65 -12.33 18.66
CA GLN A 173 -0.76 -11.69 19.98
C GLN A 173 0.49 -10.89 20.41
N PHE A 174 1.71 -11.37 20.11
CA PHE A 174 2.95 -10.83 20.68
C PHE A 174 4.13 -10.73 19.69
N ARG A 175 3.91 -10.22 18.45
CA ARG A 175 4.98 -10.16 17.42
C ARG A 175 5.10 -8.82 16.70
N PRO A 176 6.34 -8.31 16.52
CA PRO A 176 6.59 -7.16 15.66
C PRO A 176 6.35 -7.49 14.19
N GLY A 177 5.73 -6.58 13.47
CA GLY A 177 5.44 -6.77 12.06
C GLY A 177 4.74 -5.58 11.41
N THR A 178 4.62 -5.66 10.10
CA THR A 178 3.75 -4.78 9.34
C THR A 178 2.36 -5.38 9.25
N TYR A 179 1.38 -4.50 9.20
CA TYR A 179 -0.01 -4.87 9.09
C TYR A 179 -0.71 -4.04 8.02
N ILE A 180 -1.85 -4.54 7.58
CA ILE A 180 -2.82 -3.80 6.79
C ILE A 180 -4.17 -3.87 7.48
N ASN A 181 -4.89 -2.77 7.47
CA ASN A 181 -6.29 -2.69 7.83
C ASN A 181 -7.10 -2.52 6.55
N VAL A 182 -8.02 -3.45 6.32
CA VAL A 182 -8.83 -3.52 5.12
C VAL A 182 -10.27 -3.28 5.53
N VAL A 183 -10.93 -2.31 4.89
CA VAL A 183 -12.37 -2.09 5.11
C VAL A 183 -13.15 -2.85 4.05
N ALA A 184 -13.93 -3.84 4.49
CA ALA A 184 -14.60 -4.78 3.62
C ALA A 184 -16.04 -5.02 4.06
N ARG A 185 -16.87 -5.48 3.13
CA ARG A 185 -18.24 -5.90 3.42
C ARG A 185 -18.23 -7.10 4.35
N ARG A 186 -18.98 -6.98 5.44
CA ARG A 186 -19.09 -8.01 6.47
C ARG A 186 -19.84 -9.22 5.94
N GLN A 187 -19.51 -10.40 6.47
CA GLN A 187 -20.18 -11.65 6.08
C GLN A 187 -21.67 -11.64 6.42
N ARG A 188 -22.03 -11.17 7.62
CA ARG A 188 -23.41 -11.10 8.09
C ARG A 188 -23.77 -9.72 8.59
N VAL A 189 -24.94 -9.25 8.20
CA VAL A 189 -25.56 -8.01 8.72
C VAL A 189 -26.95 -8.40 9.20
N ASP A 190 -27.26 -8.10 10.46
CA ASP A 190 -28.54 -8.46 11.09
C ASP A 190 -28.91 -9.95 10.92
N GLY A 191 -27.88 -10.81 10.97
CA GLY A 191 -28.02 -12.26 10.81
C GLY A 191 -28.16 -12.76 9.37
N GLN A 192 -28.21 -11.87 8.38
CA GLN A 192 -28.32 -12.22 6.96
C GLN A 192 -26.95 -12.25 6.28
N GLU A 193 -26.64 -13.37 5.61
CA GLU A 193 -25.45 -13.49 4.75
C GLU A 193 -25.47 -12.43 3.66
N GLN A 194 -24.36 -11.70 3.53
CA GLN A 194 -24.24 -10.65 2.54
C GLN A 194 -23.68 -11.21 1.24
N PRO A 195 -24.23 -10.80 0.08
CA PRO A 195 -23.54 -11.05 -1.19
C PRO A 195 -22.24 -10.24 -1.21
N TYR A 196 -21.19 -10.78 -1.85
CA TYR A 196 -19.91 -10.10 -2.07
C TYR A 196 -19.10 -9.79 -0.81
N VAL A 197 -19.14 -10.67 0.19
CA VAL A 197 -18.29 -10.61 1.39
C VAL A 197 -16.82 -10.37 1.02
N GLY A 198 -16.14 -9.52 1.81
CA GLY A 198 -14.73 -9.23 1.60
C GLY A 198 -14.45 -8.21 0.50
N ARG A 199 -15.45 -7.78 -0.28
CA ARG A 199 -15.29 -6.70 -1.28
C ARG A 199 -15.40 -5.31 -0.65
N GLY A 200 -15.00 -4.31 -1.41
CA GLY A 200 -15.14 -2.90 -1.03
C GLY A 200 -16.57 -2.38 -1.20
N LEU A 201 -16.67 -1.07 -1.42
CA LEU A 201 -17.93 -0.38 -1.69
C LEU A 201 -18.33 -0.55 -3.16
N SER A 202 -19.61 -0.38 -3.47
CA SER A 202 -20.12 -0.18 -4.84
C SER A 202 -19.94 1.26 -5.31
N TYR A 203 -20.33 1.57 -6.56
CA TYR A 203 -20.34 2.96 -7.05
C TYR A 203 -21.26 3.83 -6.20
N ASN A 204 -22.50 3.38 -5.96
CA ASN A 204 -23.49 4.14 -5.20
C ASN A 204 -23.01 4.39 -3.77
N GLU A 205 -22.46 3.35 -3.12
CA GLU A 205 -21.90 3.46 -1.77
C GLU A 205 -20.69 4.41 -1.72
N TRP A 206 -19.80 4.38 -2.73
CA TRP A 206 -18.69 5.34 -2.82
C TRP A 206 -19.17 6.76 -3.04
N SER A 207 -20.18 6.98 -3.90
CA SER A 207 -20.70 8.31 -4.21
C SER A 207 -21.25 8.98 -2.95
N GLU A 208 -22.11 8.28 -2.22
CA GLU A 208 -22.70 8.80 -0.98
C GLU A 208 -21.65 8.99 0.13
N THR A 209 -20.65 8.11 0.18
CA THR A 209 -19.53 8.25 1.11
C THR A 209 -18.68 9.49 0.81
N PHE A 210 -18.39 9.80 -0.47
CA PHE A 210 -17.67 11.01 -0.84
C PHE A 210 -18.46 12.28 -0.61
N ASP A 211 -19.76 12.26 -0.87
CA ASP A 211 -20.62 13.40 -0.55
C ASP A 211 -20.66 13.64 0.97
N SER A 212 -20.71 12.58 1.77
CA SER A 212 -20.61 12.66 3.22
C SER A 212 -19.28 13.22 3.74
N PHE A 213 -18.16 12.92 3.07
CA PHE A 213 -16.88 13.55 3.38
C PHE A 213 -16.89 15.05 3.08
N LYS A 214 -17.45 15.45 1.92
CA LYS A 214 -17.58 16.87 1.55
C LYS A 214 -18.47 17.61 2.54
N ASP A 215 -19.56 16.99 2.98
CA ASP A 215 -20.46 17.58 3.97
C ASP A 215 -19.80 17.71 5.34
N TYR A 216 -18.98 16.73 5.75
CA TYR A 216 -18.18 16.84 6.97
C TYR A 216 -17.20 18.04 6.92
N LEU A 217 -16.62 18.33 5.74
CA LEU A 217 -15.72 19.49 5.54
C LEU A 217 -16.44 20.85 5.54
N LYS A 218 -17.78 20.89 5.49
CA LYS A 218 -18.55 22.16 5.55
C LYS A 218 -18.74 22.68 6.98
N PHE A 219 -18.40 21.89 8.00
CA PHE A 219 -18.66 22.19 9.41
C PHE A 219 -18.24 23.61 9.87
N ASP A 220 -17.05 24.10 9.52
CA ASP A 220 -16.61 25.47 9.89
C ASP A 220 -16.94 26.55 8.84
N ASN A 221 -17.39 26.16 7.64
CA ASN A 221 -17.62 27.11 6.54
C ASN A 221 -19.09 27.53 6.39
N ASP A 222 -20.03 26.64 6.70
CA ASP A 222 -21.47 26.90 6.65
C ASP A 222 -22.11 26.33 7.92
N ALA A 223 -22.22 27.17 8.95
CA ALA A 223 -22.82 26.83 10.25
C ALA A 223 -24.35 26.63 10.13
N THR A 224 -24.77 25.68 9.31
CA THR A 224 -26.16 25.19 9.29
C THR A 224 -26.34 24.20 10.44
N THR A 225 -27.54 24.19 11.03
CA THR A 225 -27.93 23.15 12.00
C THR A 225 -27.78 21.75 11.43
N GLN A 226 -27.83 21.60 10.10
CA GLN A 226 -27.76 20.30 9.42
C GLN A 226 -26.33 19.79 9.22
N SER A 227 -25.39 20.63 8.75
CA SER A 227 -23.97 20.25 8.63
C SER A 227 -23.36 19.99 10.01
N ASN A 228 -23.73 20.79 11.00
CA ASN A 228 -23.32 20.57 12.39
C ASN A 228 -23.91 19.27 12.95
N ALA A 229 -25.18 18.96 12.69
CA ALA A 229 -25.79 17.70 13.10
C ALA A 229 -25.13 16.48 12.44
N TRP A 230 -24.76 16.57 11.16
CA TRP A 230 -24.07 15.48 10.46
C TRP A 230 -22.68 15.22 11.04
N ALA A 231 -21.85 16.24 11.20
CA ALA A 231 -20.51 16.08 11.78
C ALA A 231 -20.58 15.52 13.20
N GLN A 232 -21.51 16.02 14.03
CA GLN A 232 -21.76 15.48 15.37
C GLN A 232 -22.18 14.01 15.33
N LYS A 233 -23.07 13.62 14.40
CA LYS A 233 -23.46 12.21 14.22
C LYS A 233 -22.24 11.34 13.89
N VAL A 234 -21.40 11.78 12.95
CA VAL A 234 -20.17 11.05 12.56
C VAL A 234 -19.23 10.90 13.76
N ASP A 235 -18.96 11.99 14.48
CA ASP A 235 -18.01 11.99 15.60
C ASP A 235 -18.45 11.07 16.76
N GLN A 236 -19.75 10.87 16.92
CA GLN A 236 -20.37 10.02 17.94
C GLN A 236 -20.39 8.51 17.60
N MET A 237 -20.02 8.09 16.39
CA MET A 237 -20.10 6.67 15.98
C MET A 237 -19.17 5.72 16.77
N TYR A 238 -18.15 6.26 17.43
CA TYR A 238 -17.18 5.51 18.25
C TYR A 238 -16.97 6.17 19.63
N PRO A 239 -17.90 5.96 20.58
CA PRO A 239 -17.96 6.69 21.85
C PRO A 239 -16.93 6.22 22.91
N LEU A 240 -16.34 5.03 22.76
CA LEU A 240 -15.32 4.53 23.69
C LEU A 240 -14.04 5.38 23.66
N TRP A 241 -13.77 6.06 22.55
CA TRP A 241 -12.69 7.02 22.45
C TRP A 241 -12.96 8.30 23.26
N THR A 242 -14.20 8.78 23.24
CA THR A 242 -14.59 10.00 23.97
C THR A 242 -14.52 9.83 25.48
N LEU A 243 -14.69 8.63 26.04
CA LEU A 243 -14.70 8.42 27.50
C LEU A 243 -13.31 8.44 28.15
N GLU A 244 -12.29 7.86 27.51
CA GLU A 244 -10.91 7.85 28.07
C GLU A 244 -10.13 9.13 27.75
N ASN A 245 -10.37 9.75 26.59
CA ASN A 245 -9.72 11.01 26.22
C ASN A 245 -10.51 12.26 26.63
N GLN A 246 -11.59 12.12 27.42
CA GLN A 246 -12.37 13.24 27.96
C GLN A 246 -11.59 14.14 28.94
N GLN A 247 -10.35 13.78 29.30
CA GLN A 247 -9.42 14.72 29.96
C GLN A 247 -8.77 15.71 28.98
N LEU A 248 -8.87 15.49 27.66
CA LEU A 248 -8.60 16.45 26.61
C LEU A 248 -9.94 16.90 26.02
N GLN A 249 -10.41 18.03 26.52
CA GLN A 249 -11.69 18.69 26.24
C GLN A 249 -12.07 18.63 24.75
N HIS A 250 -12.97 17.71 24.37
CA HIS A 250 -13.79 17.91 23.18
C HIS A 250 -14.90 18.90 23.55
N HIS A 251 -14.72 20.17 23.17
CA HIS A 251 -15.82 21.12 23.18
C HIS A 251 -16.87 20.67 22.17
N ARG A 252 -18.17 20.86 22.48
CA ARG A 252 -19.30 20.47 21.60
C ARG A 252 -19.24 21.10 20.21
N ASP A 253 -18.37 22.09 20.03
CA ASP A 253 -18.26 22.94 18.85
C ASP A 253 -17.00 22.64 18.01
N GLU A 254 -16.23 21.58 18.31
CA GLU A 254 -15.03 21.21 17.56
C GLU A 254 -15.16 19.85 16.86
N ARG A 255 -14.71 19.77 15.60
CA ARG A 255 -14.61 18.51 14.86
C ARG A 255 -13.66 17.53 15.54
N ARG A 256 -14.01 16.25 15.55
CA ARG A 256 -13.09 15.18 15.93
C ARG A 256 -11.96 15.00 14.91
N TYR A 257 -12.29 15.07 13.62
CA TYR A 257 -11.36 14.82 12.50
C TYR A 257 -11.07 16.09 11.72
N CYS A 258 -9.98 16.06 10.94
CA CYS A 258 -9.58 17.19 10.10
C CYS A 258 -9.41 18.48 10.91
N LYS A 259 -8.66 18.41 12.01
CA LYS A 259 -8.48 19.51 12.99
C LYS A 259 -7.58 20.65 12.49
N ASN A 260 -6.98 20.50 11.32
CA ASN A 260 -6.07 21.50 10.74
C ASN A 260 -6.12 21.47 9.20
N SER A 261 -5.63 22.55 8.59
CA SER A 261 -5.63 22.73 7.14
C SER A 261 -4.93 21.63 6.36
N SER A 262 -3.83 21.06 6.89
CA SER A 262 -3.14 19.95 6.23
C SER A 262 -4.02 18.71 6.10
N GLN A 263 -4.75 18.35 7.16
CA GLN A 263 -5.66 17.21 7.15
C GLN A 263 -6.86 17.45 6.22
N GLU A 264 -7.35 18.69 6.13
CA GLU A 264 -8.39 19.05 5.17
C GLU A 264 -7.91 18.93 3.73
N THR A 265 -6.72 19.46 3.42
CA THR A 265 -6.13 19.37 2.08
C THR A 265 -5.96 17.92 1.66
N GLN A 266 -5.37 17.09 2.52
CA GLN A 266 -5.19 15.66 2.26
C GLN A 266 -6.54 14.93 2.06
N LEU A 267 -7.57 15.28 2.84
CA LEU A 267 -8.91 14.72 2.64
C LEU A 267 -9.50 15.15 1.30
N ARG A 268 -9.35 16.41 0.89
CA ARG A 268 -9.81 16.90 -0.43
C ARG A 268 -9.11 16.16 -1.57
N GLU A 269 -7.80 15.97 -1.48
CA GLU A 269 -7.04 15.18 -2.47
C GLU A 269 -7.52 13.73 -2.52
N PHE A 270 -7.77 13.11 -1.35
CA PHE A 270 -8.32 11.76 -1.27
C PHE A 270 -9.67 11.66 -1.98
N ILE A 271 -10.58 12.61 -1.74
CA ILE A 271 -11.89 12.68 -2.42
C ILE A 271 -11.69 12.81 -3.93
N GLU A 272 -10.88 13.76 -4.39
CA GLU A 272 -10.66 13.99 -5.83
C GLU A 272 -10.12 12.74 -6.55
N ILE A 273 -9.10 12.11 -5.96
CA ILE A 273 -8.49 10.89 -6.51
C ILE A 273 -9.48 9.74 -6.46
N GLY A 274 -10.25 9.64 -5.37
CA GLY A 274 -11.30 8.65 -5.20
C GLY A 274 -12.39 8.77 -6.26
N GLU A 275 -12.91 9.96 -6.51
CA GLU A 275 -13.92 10.20 -7.55
C GLU A 275 -13.38 9.86 -8.95
N LYS A 276 -12.13 10.21 -9.23
CA LYS A 276 -11.47 9.87 -10.51
C LYS A 276 -11.35 8.36 -10.70
N VAL A 277 -11.10 7.62 -9.62
CA VAL A 277 -10.81 6.18 -9.68
C VAL A 277 -12.08 5.34 -9.57
N TRP A 278 -12.92 5.58 -8.59
CA TRP A 278 -14.09 4.77 -8.32
C TRP A 278 -15.30 5.29 -9.13
N LEU A 279 -15.60 6.58 -9.09
CA LEU A 279 -16.82 7.07 -9.73
C LEU A 279 -16.69 7.24 -11.26
N ARG A 280 -15.59 7.81 -11.76
CA ARG A 280 -15.51 8.28 -13.16
C ARG A 280 -15.91 7.27 -14.25
N PRO A 281 -15.54 5.97 -14.25
CA PRO A 281 -15.91 5.08 -15.36
C PRO A 281 -17.41 4.84 -15.43
N LEU A 282 -18.03 4.61 -14.27
CA LEU A 282 -19.46 4.30 -14.19
C LEU A 282 -20.33 5.56 -14.18
N LYS A 283 -19.73 6.76 -14.18
CA LYS A 283 -20.47 8.03 -14.27
C LYS A 283 -21.37 8.11 -15.50
N ALA A 284 -20.94 7.59 -16.66
CA ALA A 284 -21.76 7.60 -17.86
C ALA A 284 -23.02 6.72 -17.71
N ILE A 285 -22.89 5.58 -17.04
CA ILE A 285 -24.01 4.69 -16.71
C ILE A 285 -24.94 5.39 -15.73
N TRP A 286 -24.41 5.96 -14.64
CA TRP A 286 -25.20 6.69 -13.65
C TRP A 286 -25.98 7.89 -14.25
N LEU A 287 -25.39 8.61 -15.20
CA LEU A 287 -26.07 9.72 -15.88
C LEU A 287 -27.22 9.26 -16.79
N GLN A 288 -27.16 8.02 -17.30
CA GLN A 288 -28.20 7.44 -18.16
C GLN A 288 -29.30 6.79 -17.34
N ASP A 289 -28.93 5.97 -16.36
CA ASP A 289 -29.84 5.31 -15.42
C ASP A 289 -29.19 5.22 -14.03
N PRO A 290 -29.58 6.12 -13.10
CA PRO A 290 -29.10 6.07 -11.71
C PRO A 290 -29.51 4.82 -10.94
N LYS A 291 -30.43 4.00 -11.47
CA LYS A 291 -30.91 2.75 -10.86
C LYS A 291 -30.32 1.51 -11.53
N ASP A 292 -29.35 1.67 -12.43
CA ASP A 292 -28.71 0.55 -13.08
C ASP A 292 -28.05 -0.39 -12.03
N PRO A 293 -28.37 -1.69 -12.02
CA PRO A 293 -27.86 -2.63 -11.02
C PRO A 293 -26.33 -2.77 -11.03
N HIS A 294 -25.64 -2.42 -12.11
CA HIS A 294 -24.17 -2.42 -12.15
C HIS A 294 -23.55 -1.40 -11.19
N LEU A 295 -24.29 -0.35 -10.82
CA LEU A 295 -23.84 0.66 -9.86
C LEU A 295 -23.79 0.13 -8.42
N ASP A 296 -24.49 -0.97 -8.15
CA ASP A 296 -24.53 -1.66 -6.86
C ASP A 296 -23.56 -2.84 -6.77
N ILE A 297 -22.85 -3.18 -7.86
CA ILE A 297 -21.83 -4.23 -7.83
C ILE A 297 -20.59 -3.70 -7.09
N PRO A 298 -20.15 -4.34 -5.98
CA PRO A 298 -19.00 -3.86 -5.22
C PRO A 298 -17.67 -4.06 -5.95
N TYR A 299 -16.78 -3.06 -5.83
CA TYR A 299 -15.40 -3.18 -6.31
C TYR A 299 -14.68 -4.31 -5.58
N ALA A 300 -13.93 -5.12 -6.33
CA ALA A 300 -13.11 -6.18 -5.74
C ALA A 300 -12.04 -5.63 -4.78
N ARG A 301 -11.55 -4.41 -5.05
CA ARG A 301 -10.53 -3.75 -4.24
C ARG A 301 -11.17 -3.07 -3.02
N CYS A 302 -10.65 -3.41 -1.84
CA CYS A 302 -10.93 -2.68 -0.62
C CYS A 302 -9.97 -1.48 -0.43
N PRO A 303 -10.41 -0.40 0.23
CA PRO A 303 -9.50 0.64 0.70
C PRO A 303 -8.67 0.09 1.87
N ILE A 304 -7.39 0.48 1.90
CA ILE A 304 -6.38 -0.10 2.78
C ILE A 304 -5.65 1.01 3.53
N GLU A 305 -5.49 0.81 4.83
CA GLU A 305 -4.44 1.43 5.64
C GLU A 305 -3.36 0.39 5.92
N SER A 306 -2.10 0.82 6.05
CA SER A 306 -1.01 -0.04 6.46
C SER A 306 -0.14 0.65 7.49
N GLY A 307 0.58 -0.14 8.26
CA GLY A 307 1.56 0.38 9.20
C GLY A 307 2.43 -0.73 9.75
N TRP A 308 3.23 -0.38 10.76
CA TRP A 308 3.97 -1.35 11.54
C TRP A 308 3.74 -1.16 13.03
N ALA A 309 3.88 -2.25 13.79
CA ALA A 309 3.82 -2.19 15.24
C ALA A 309 4.72 -3.27 15.87
N ILE A 310 5.16 -3.01 17.11
CA ILE A 310 5.79 -4.03 17.97
C ILE A 310 4.76 -5.10 18.36
N TYR A 311 3.52 -4.67 18.61
CA TYR A 311 2.39 -5.52 18.96
C TYR A 311 1.24 -5.24 17.99
N VAL A 312 1.19 -6.02 16.90
CA VAL A 312 0.21 -5.82 15.82
C VAL A 312 -1.22 -5.95 16.32
N ALA A 313 -1.53 -6.99 17.11
CA ALA A 313 -2.88 -7.21 17.64
C ALA A 313 -3.39 -6.03 18.48
N ASP A 314 -2.56 -5.52 19.41
CA ASP A 314 -2.91 -4.36 20.24
C ASP A 314 -3.13 -3.10 19.39
N ARG A 315 -2.28 -2.93 18.37
CA ARG A 315 -2.44 -1.83 17.40
C ARG A 315 -3.76 -1.96 16.64
N GLY A 316 -4.12 -3.15 16.19
CA GLY A 316 -5.41 -3.43 15.56
C GLY A 316 -6.61 -3.13 16.45
N HIS A 317 -6.56 -3.56 17.71
CA HIS A 317 -7.58 -3.19 18.68
C HIS A 317 -7.69 -1.66 18.84
N GLY A 318 -6.55 -0.96 18.87
CA GLY A 318 -6.50 0.51 18.88
C GLY A 318 -7.14 1.17 17.64
N HIS A 319 -7.07 0.55 16.47
CA HIS A 319 -7.76 1.03 15.27
C HIS A 319 -9.27 0.76 15.30
N VAL A 320 -9.69 -0.47 15.67
CA VAL A 320 -11.12 -0.85 15.77
C VAL A 320 -11.86 0.04 16.77
N THR A 321 -11.22 0.30 17.91
CA THR A 321 -11.77 1.18 18.96
C THR A 321 -11.55 2.66 18.69
N GLN A 322 -10.83 2.99 17.61
CA GLN A 322 -10.40 4.33 17.25
C GLN A 322 -9.59 5.07 18.33
N LYS A 323 -8.97 4.33 19.26
CA LYS A 323 -8.07 4.87 20.29
C LYS A 323 -6.73 5.36 19.75
N ALA A 324 -6.24 4.72 18.70
CA ALA A 324 -4.93 5.02 18.13
C ALA A 324 -4.95 4.98 16.59
N THR A 325 -6.08 5.37 15.99
CA THR A 325 -6.24 5.41 14.54
C THR A 325 -5.79 6.73 13.95
N ASN A 326 -5.31 6.70 12.70
CA ASN A 326 -5.10 7.94 11.95
C ASN A 326 -6.47 8.57 11.58
N TYR A 327 -6.47 9.88 11.30
CA TYR A 327 -7.70 10.63 11.10
C TYR A 327 -8.48 10.19 9.86
N LEU A 328 -7.80 9.77 8.78
CA LEU A 328 -8.45 9.44 7.51
C LEU A 328 -9.18 8.09 7.59
N LEU A 329 -8.50 7.05 8.10
CA LEU A 329 -9.14 5.76 8.42
C LEU A 329 -10.26 5.94 9.46
N GLY A 330 -10.01 6.72 10.51
CA GLY A 330 -10.99 6.96 11.57
C GLY A 330 -12.26 7.64 11.07
N LEU A 331 -12.11 8.71 10.28
CA LEU A 331 -13.23 9.41 9.66
C LEU A 331 -13.98 8.53 8.67
N PHE A 332 -13.25 7.79 7.83
CA PHE A 332 -13.85 6.85 6.88
C PHE A 332 -14.72 5.81 7.58
N LEU A 333 -14.20 5.13 8.60
CA LEU A 333 -14.96 4.14 9.39
C LEU A 333 -16.18 4.78 10.09
N ALA A 334 -16.04 5.99 10.61
CA ALA A 334 -17.14 6.71 11.25
C ALA A 334 -18.25 7.06 10.26
N ILE A 335 -17.91 7.56 9.06
CA ILE A 335 -18.88 7.83 8.00
C ILE A 335 -19.58 6.55 7.55
N LEU A 336 -18.84 5.46 7.32
CA LEU A 336 -19.45 4.19 6.90
C LEU A 336 -20.44 3.67 7.94
N LYS A 337 -20.10 3.77 9.23
CA LYS A 337 -21.00 3.37 10.30
C LYS A 337 -22.24 4.27 10.39
N ALA A 338 -22.09 5.57 10.14
CA ALA A 338 -23.18 6.53 10.16
C ALA A 338 -24.18 6.37 9.00
N LEU A 339 -23.68 5.96 7.82
CA LEU A 339 -24.48 5.71 6.61
C LEU A 339 -25.06 4.29 6.56
N TRP A 340 -24.21 3.29 6.85
CA TRP A 340 -24.46 1.89 6.51
C TRP A 340 -24.53 0.94 7.70
N GLY A 341 -24.41 1.45 8.93
CA GLY A 341 -24.44 0.63 10.14
C GLY A 341 -23.31 -0.40 10.17
N GLU A 342 -23.65 -1.68 10.37
CA GLU A 342 -22.68 -2.79 10.49
C GLU A 342 -22.33 -3.47 9.16
N ARG A 343 -22.70 -2.86 8.02
CA ARG A 343 -22.48 -3.43 6.69
C ARG A 343 -21.00 -3.65 6.34
N PHE A 344 -20.13 -2.80 6.89
CA PHE A 344 -18.69 -2.85 6.67
C PHE A 344 -17.97 -3.10 7.98
N GLU A 345 -16.89 -3.85 7.89
CA GLU A 345 -15.98 -4.10 9.01
C GLU A 345 -14.54 -3.84 8.59
N MET A 346 -13.70 -3.53 9.58
CA MET A 346 -12.26 -3.46 9.39
C MET A 346 -11.66 -4.82 9.75
N LYS A 347 -10.98 -5.44 8.80
CA LYS A 347 -10.17 -6.65 9.02
C LYS A 347 -8.70 -6.27 9.06
N GLN A 348 -7.97 -6.78 10.05
CA GLN A 348 -6.53 -6.56 10.15
C GLN A 348 -5.77 -7.81 9.74
N TYR A 349 -4.74 -7.62 8.92
CA TYR A 349 -3.82 -8.69 8.51
C TYR A 349 -2.37 -8.31 8.79
N GLN A 350 -1.59 -9.20 9.39
CA GLN A 350 -0.13 -9.06 9.47
C GLN A 350 0.51 -9.59 8.20
N ILE A 351 1.33 -8.77 7.54
CA ILE A 351 1.91 -9.10 6.24
C ILE A 351 3.35 -9.57 6.38
N PHE A 352 4.24 -8.70 6.84
CA PHE A 352 5.66 -9.04 7.01
C PHE A 352 6.01 -9.12 8.50
N LYS A 353 6.71 -10.18 8.87
CA LYS A 353 7.35 -10.26 10.18
C LYS A 353 8.57 -9.35 10.21
N VAL A 354 8.71 -8.58 11.28
CA VAL A 354 9.89 -7.75 11.54
C VAL A 354 10.66 -8.40 12.69
N ILE A 355 11.83 -8.95 12.39
CA ILE A 355 12.68 -9.61 13.40
C ILE A 355 13.84 -8.72 13.87
N ALA A 356 14.16 -7.68 13.11
CA ALA A 356 15.18 -6.71 13.45
C ALA A 356 14.67 -5.28 13.22
N PRO A 357 15.03 -4.30 14.06
CA PRO A 357 14.57 -2.92 13.92
C PRO A 357 14.83 -2.29 12.54
N LEU A 358 15.94 -2.63 11.89
CA LEU A 358 16.30 -2.11 10.56
C LEU A 358 15.34 -2.60 9.45
N GLN A 359 14.63 -3.71 9.67
CA GLN A 359 13.64 -4.22 8.72
C GLN A 359 12.33 -3.44 8.78
N ALA A 360 11.97 -2.86 9.92
CA ALA A 360 10.67 -2.19 10.12
C ALA A 360 10.35 -1.15 9.04
N PRO A 361 11.21 -0.13 8.79
CA PRO A 361 10.89 0.88 7.78
C PRO A 361 10.88 0.31 6.35
N ILE A 362 11.74 -0.66 6.04
CA ILE A 362 11.78 -1.30 4.71
C ILE A 362 10.49 -2.10 4.47
N ALA A 363 10.10 -2.92 5.45
CA ALA A 363 8.88 -3.70 5.39
C ALA A 363 7.64 -2.81 5.30
N GLU A 364 7.60 -1.71 6.04
CA GLU A 364 6.50 -0.76 6.05
C GLU A 364 6.37 -0.07 4.69
N CYS A 365 7.47 0.46 4.13
CA CYS A 365 7.47 1.03 2.79
C CYS A 365 7.09 -0.01 1.71
N LEU A 366 7.58 -1.25 1.84
CA LEU A 366 7.27 -2.34 0.92
C LEU A 366 5.77 -2.66 0.93
N VAL A 367 5.16 -2.84 2.11
CA VAL A 367 3.72 -3.11 2.17
C VAL A 367 2.92 -1.93 1.61
N SER A 368 3.32 -0.69 1.92
CA SER A 368 2.65 0.51 1.41
C SER A 368 2.70 0.61 -0.12
N GLU A 369 3.81 0.25 -0.76
CA GLU A 369 3.93 0.24 -2.22
C GLU A 369 3.12 -0.89 -2.86
N LEU A 370 3.09 -2.08 -2.25
CA LEU A 370 2.28 -3.20 -2.74
C LEU A 370 0.78 -2.87 -2.66
N THR A 371 0.33 -2.27 -1.56
CA THR A 371 -1.09 -1.98 -1.33
C THR A 371 -1.54 -0.62 -1.83
N ARG A 372 -0.62 0.28 -2.18
CA ARG A 372 -0.91 1.66 -2.57
C ARG A 372 -1.79 2.36 -1.52
N CYS A 373 -1.38 2.28 -0.25
CA CYS A 373 -2.21 2.65 0.89
C CYS A 373 -2.24 4.17 1.17
N TYR A 374 -1.48 5.00 0.48
CA TYR A 374 -1.50 6.44 0.74
C TYR A 374 -2.77 7.10 0.19
N TRP A 375 -3.19 8.19 0.82
CA TRP A 375 -4.36 8.99 0.44
C TRP A 375 -4.33 9.39 -1.05
N TYR A 376 -3.16 9.78 -1.55
CA TYR A 376 -2.96 10.12 -2.96
C TYR A 376 -2.88 8.91 -3.91
N GLN A 377 -3.02 7.69 -3.38
CA GLN A 377 -2.97 6.43 -4.11
C GLN A 377 -4.22 5.55 -3.93
N ARG A 378 -5.36 6.10 -3.47
CA ARG A 378 -6.63 5.40 -3.15
C ARG A 378 -6.67 4.69 -1.78
N GLY A 379 -5.71 4.95 -0.90
CA GLY A 379 -5.66 4.33 0.43
C GLY A 379 -5.96 5.29 1.58
N LEU A 380 -5.78 4.81 2.80
CA LEU A 380 -6.21 5.45 4.04
C LEU A 380 -5.05 5.86 4.97
N ASN A 381 -3.80 5.77 4.50
CA ASN A 381 -2.65 6.36 5.19
C ASN A 381 -2.58 7.84 4.82
N PRO A 382 -2.58 8.77 5.80
CA PRO A 382 -2.32 10.19 5.56
C PRO A 382 -0.83 10.56 5.68
N ASP A 383 -0.01 9.65 6.20
CA ASP A 383 1.41 9.85 6.45
C ASP A 383 2.22 8.80 5.68
N LEU A 384 3.41 9.20 5.24
CA LEU A 384 4.32 8.32 4.51
C LEU A 384 5.03 7.36 5.47
N ALA A 385 5.20 6.11 5.04
CA ALA A 385 5.94 5.09 5.78
C ALA A 385 7.41 5.48 5.98
N GLY A 386 8.08 4.83 6.93
CA GLY A 386 9.52 5.03 7.14
C GLY A 386 9.86 6.22 8.04
N TRP A 387 8.87 7.02 8.45
CA TRP A 387 8.98 8.00 9.55
C TRP A 387 8.99 7.30 10.92
N CYS A 388 9.84 6.29 11.08
CA CYS A 388 10.13 5.75 12.40
C CYS A 388 10.99 6.76 13.15
N LYS A 389 10.55 7.21 14.34
CA LYS A 389 11.42 7.80 15.38
C LYS A 389 12.35 6.71 15.95
N PHE A 390 13.09 6.04 15.05
CA PHE A 390 13.98 4.91 15.28
C PHE A 390 15.02 5.23 16.37
N LEU A 391 15.54 6.46 16.37
CA LEU A 391 16.50 6.93 17.37
C LEU A 391 15.91 7.06 18.78
N GLN A 392 14.60 7.30 18.90
CA GLN A 392 13.95 7.42 20.20
C GLN A 392 13.61 6.03 20.76
N MET A 393 13.11 5.12 19.93
CA MET A 393 12.78 3.74 20.31
C MET A 393 14.00 2.84 20.55
N TRP A 394 15.15 3.11 19.91
CA TRP A 394 16.39 2.38 20.19
C TRP A 394 17.06 2.82 21.50
N ARG A 395 16.80 4.06 21.94
CA ARG A 395 17.32 4.63 23.20
C ARG A 395 16.46 4.30 24.40
N THR A 396 15.14 4.19 24.23
CA THR A 396 14.24 3.67 25.26
C THR A 396 14.25 2.15 25.16
N GLU A 397 14.53 1.42 26.22
CA GLU A 397 14.69 -0.05 26.27
C GLU A 397 13.41 -0.86 25.97
N THR A 398 12.54 -0.41 25.06
CA THR A 398 11.21 -0.95 24.76
C THR A 398 11.19 -2.03 23.69
N TRP A 399 12.34 -2.39 23.10
CA TRP A 399 12.42 -3.66 22.36
C TRP A 399 12.31 -4.80 23.37
N PRO A 400 11.34 -5.73 23.26
CA PRO A 400 11.16 -6.75 24.26
C PRO A 400 12.46 -7.56 24.39
N SER A 401 13.07 -7.52 25.57
CA SER A 401 14.35 -8.18 25.86
C SER A 401 14.32 -9.70 25.65
N THR A 402 13.12 -10.27 25.53
CA THR A 402 12.82 -11.66 25.16
C THR A 402 13.11 -11.98 23.69
N TYR A 403 13.12 -10.97 22.81
CA TYR A 403 13.70 -11.08 21.46
C TYR A 403 15.13 -10.58 21.55
N ALA A 404 15.99 -11.44 22.09
CA ALA A 404 17.38 -11.21 22.43
C ALA A 404 18.07 -10.17 21.52
N ARG A 405 18.78 -9.23 22.14
CA ARG A 405 19.83 -8.43 21.49
C ARG A 405 20.56 -9.35 20.52
N PRO A 406 20.58 -9.08 19.20
CA PRO A 406 21.57 -9.71 18.35
C PRO A 406 22.89 -9.28 18.96
N SER A 407 23.54 -10.18 19.69
CA SER A 407 24.89 -9.98 20.17
C SER A 407 25.65 -9.46 18.96
N ILE A 408 26.40 -8.37 19.16
CA ILE A 408 27.28 -7.73 18.17
C ILE A 408 28.28 -8.73 17.52
N LEU A 409 28.21 -10.03 17.84
CA LEU A 409 28.96 -11.13 17.26
C LEU A 409 28.47 -11.66 15.90
N VAL A 410 27.19 -11.53 15.49
CA VAL A 410 26.73 -12.24 14.27
C VAL A 410 27.15 -11.54 12.96
N VAL A 411 27.39 -10.21 12.98
CA VAL A 411 27.92 -9.49 11.80
C VAL A 411 29.44 -9.73 11.64
N LYS A 412 30.16 -10.12 12.71
CA LYS A 412 31.59 -10.46 12.62
C LYS A 412 31.86 -11.88 12.12
N GLN A 413 30.97 -12.85 12.36
CA GLN A 413 31.20 -14.24 11.91
C GLN A 413 31.01 -14.43 10.39
N HIS A 414 30.14 -13.67 9.74
CA HIS A 414 30.00 -13.75 8.27
C HIS A 414 31.08 -12.98 7.49
N SER A 415 31.74 -11.97 8.10
CA SER A 415 32.88 -11.30 7.45
C SER A 415 34.19 -12.11 7.58
N LEU A 416 34.33 -12.93 8.64
CA LEU A 416 35.49 -13.80 8.84
C LEU A 416 35.41 -15.10 8.00
N ALA A 417 34.22 -15.64 7.74
CA ALA A 417 34.06 -16.82 6.89
C ALA A 417 34.40 -16.56 5.41
N LEU A 418 34.27 -15.31 4.93
CA LEU A 418 34.61 -14.93 3.55
C LEU A 418 36.09 -14.52 3.36
N THR A 419 36.84 -14.28 4.45
CA THR A 419 38.29 -14.02 4.37
C THR A 419 39.13 -15.29 4.45
N SER A 420 38.60 -16.39 4.97
CA SER A 420 39.31 -17.68 5.08
C SER A 420 39.35 -18.53 3.80
N ILE A 421 38.63 -18.14 2.73
CA ILE A 421 38.62 -18.88 1.44
C ILE A 421 39.74 -18.40 0.49
N LYS A 422 40.54 -17.38 0.85
CA LYS A 422 41.66 -16.88 0.04
C LYS A 422 43.02 -17.56 0.26
N LYS A 423 43.07 -18.69 0.98
CA LYS A 423 44.29 -19.51 1.10
C LYS A 423 43.97 -21.00 0.95
N ILE A 424 43.68 -21.44 -0.26
CA ILE A 424 44.03 -22.80 -0.67
C ILE A 424 45.08 -22.65 -1.76
N ARG A 425 46.26 -23.18 -1.42
CA ARG A 425 47.46 -23.21 -2.25
C ARG A 425 47.15 -23.91 -3.58
N VAL A 426 47.71 -23.35 -4.63
CA VAL A 426 48.11 -24.05 -5.84
C VAL A 426 48.85 -25.32 -5.41
N LEU A 427 48.29 -26.49 -5.70
CA LEU A 427 49.04 -27.73 -5.77
C LEU A 427 49.05 -28.12 -7.23
N ASP A 428 50.25 -28.03 -7.81
CA ASP A 428 50.59 -28.46 -9.15
C ASP A 428 50.14 -29.89 -9.40
N VAL A 429 49.48 -30.07 -10.54
CA VAL A 429 49.21 -31.38 -11.13
C VAL A 429 50.39 -31.68 -12.06
N THR A 430 51.37 -32.45 -11.57
CA THR A 430 52.35 -33.12 -12.43
C THR A 430 52.80 -34.45 -11.81
N THR A 431 52.25 -35.51 -12.40
CA THR A 431 52.92 -36.78 -12.81
C THR A 431 53.61 -37.70 -11.79
N VAL A 432 53.19 -38.97 -11.92
CA VAL A 432 53.70 -40.29 -11.45
C VAL A 432 53.22 -40.74 -10.08
#